data_AF-A0A6N7FWK6-F1
#
_entry.id   AF-A0A6N7FWK6-F1
#
_cell.length_a   1.000
_cell.length_b   1.000
_cell.length_c   1.000
_cell.angle_alpha   90.00
_cell.angle_beta   90.00
_cell.angle_gamma   90.00
#
_symmetry.space_group_name_H-M   'P 1'
#
loop_
_entity.id
_entity.type
_entity.pdbx_description
1 polymer ?
#
loop_
_entity_poly.entity_id
_entity_poly.type
_entity_poly.pdbx_seq_one_letter_code
_entity_poly.pdbx_strand_id
1 'polypeptide(L)'
;MTWKRVAASVDDGFFFGYKPTFARSLLTGLARLGGQSVGVIASQPRHKGGVIDTDACLKARWFVSMCNAFHVPLVFLQDRPGFLIGTQAERDRILYWAGSLLATVQRARVPTIAVILRKSHGAAVWAMGSQAVGGDLASPGPPRS
;
A
#
# COMPACT_ATOMS: atom_id res chain seq x y z
N MET A 1 11.32 10.17 -4.57
CA MET A 1 10.09 10.95 -4.79
C MET A 1 8.96 10.46 -3.89
N THR A 2 8.68 9.15 -3.80
CA THR A 2 7.68 8.60 -2.85
C THR A 2 8.02 8.83 -1.37
N TRP A 3 9.26 8.66 -0.94
CA TRP A 3 9.67 8.96 0.44
C TRP A 3 9.37 10.40 0.84
N LYS A 4 9.67 11.36 -0.04
CA LYS A 4 9.34 12.78 0.18
C LYS A 4 7.84 13.02 0.28
N ARG A 5 7.02 12.22 -0.41
CA ARG A 5 5.55 12.29 -0.32
C ARG A 5 5.03 11.68 0.98
N VAL A 6 5.57 10.53 1.39
CA VAL A 6 5.28 9.96 2.72
C VAL A 6 5.64 10.96 3.81
N ALA A 7 6.86 11.49 3.78
CA ALA A 7 7.35 12.48 4.74
C ALA A 7 6.54 13.80 4.74
N ALA A 8 6.05 14.25 3.59
CA ALA A 8 5.19 15.44 3.51
C ALA A 8 3.76 15.20 3.97
N SER A 9 3.32 13.93 4.01
CA SER A 9 2.00 13.56 4.48
C SER A 9 1.97 13.32 5.98
N VAL A 10 3.08 12.91 6.60
CA VAL A 10 3.13 12.50 8.02
C VAL A 10 3.60 13.62 8.95
N ASP A 11 3.11 13.59 10.19
CA ASP A 11 3.52 14.52 11.24
C ASP A 11 5.03 14.42 11.50
N ASP A 12 5.69 15.58 11.60
CA ASP A 12 7.15 15.73 11.85
C ASP A 12 8.07 14.99 10.86
N GLY A 13 7.53 14.49 9.74
CA GLY A 13 8.28 13.70 8.75
C GLY A 13 8.77 12.34 9.26
N PHE A 14 8.33 11.89 10.44
CA PHE A 14 8.82 10.67 11.06
C PHE A 14 8.09 9.43 10.54
N PHE A 15 8.85 8.49 9.99
CA PHE A 15 8.32 7.22 9.47
C PHE A 15 9.21 6.05 9.91
N PHE A 16 8.61 5.10 10.61
CA PHE A 16 9.24 3.87 11.06
C PHE A 16 9.00 2.75 10.05
N GLY A 17 10.01 2.45 9.24
CA GLY A 17 9.91 1.45 8.17
C GLY A 17 9.75 0.02 8.67
N TYR A 18 8.67 -0.65 8.25
CA TYR A 18 8.47 -2.08 8.42
C TYR A 18 9.17 -2.85 7.28
N LYS A 19 10.13 -3.70 7.64
CA LYS A 19 10.94 -4.49 6.70
C LYS A 19 11.48 -3.65 5.51
N PRO A 20 12.30 -2.60 5.77
CA PRO A 20 12.71 -1.64 4.73
C PRO A 20 13.56 -2.25 3.60
N THR A 21 14.23 -3.38 3.86
CA THR A 21 15.09 -4.08 2.89
C THR A 21 14.36 -5.17 2.09
N PHE A 22 13.19 -5.63 2.56
CA PHE A 22 12.39 -6.66 1.90
C PHE A 22 11.34 -6.04 0.97
N ALA A 23 11.15 -6.61 -0.23
CA ALA A 23 10.17 -6.15 -1.22
C ALA A 23 10.12 -4.61 -1.37
N ARG A 24 11.26 -4.02 -1.74
CA ARG A 24 11.47 -2.55 -1.79
C ARG A 24 10.58 -1.81 -2.80
N SER A 25 9.87 -2.53 -3.66
CA SER A 25 8.81 -2.01 -4.54
C SER A 25 7.61 -1.47 -3.75
N LEU A 26 7.42 -1.94 -2.52
CA LEU A 26 6.38 -1.48 -1.60
C LEU A 26 7.00 -1.01 -0.28
N LEU A 27 6.82 0.28 0.02
CA LEU A 27 7.14 0.84 1.32
C LEU A 27 5.99 0.56 2.28
N THR A 28 6.32 0.06 3.47
CA THR A 28 5.36 -0.15 4.56
C THR A 28 5.99 0.36 5.84
N GLY A 29 5.22 0.95 6.74
CA GLY A 29 5.75 1.44 7.99
C GLY A 29 4.73 2.24 8.79
N LEU A 30 5.07 2.53 10.03
CA LEU A 30 4.23 3.31 10.94
C LEU A 30 4.64 4.78 10.88
N ALA A 31 3.67 5.66 11.00
CA ALA A 31 3.85 7.10 11.09
C ALA A 31 2.77 7.71 11.98
N ARG A 32 2.75 9.04 12.10
CA ARG A 32 1.67 9.78 12.77
C ARG A 32 0.97 10.73 11.80
N LEU A 33 -0.34 10.87 11.95
CA LEU A 33 -1.18 11.85 11.26
C LEU A 33 -2.14 12.48 12.26
N GLY A 34 -2.09 13.80 12.42
CA GLY A 34 -2.93 14.50 13.39
C GLY A 34 -2.76 13.99 14.83
N GLY A 35 -1.55 13.56 15.19
CA GLY A 35 -1.23 12.98 16.50
C GLY A 35 -1.62 11.51 16.69
N GLN A 36 -2.30 10.88 15.72
CA GLN A 36 -2.68 9.47 15.76
C GLN A 36 -1.68 8.58 15.01
N SER A 37 -1.38 7.40 15.56
CA SER A 37 -0.54 6.41 14.88
C SER A 37 -1.26 5.85 13.66
N VAL A 38 -0.57 5.80 12.52
CA VAL A 38 -1.10 5.25 11.27
C VAL A 38 -0.11 4.30 10.60
N GLY A 39 -0.62 3.28 9.91
CA GLY A 39 0.15 2.38 9.07
C GLY A 39 0.10 2.85 7.62
N VAL A 40 1.25 3.20 7.05
CA VAL A 40 1.33 3.69 5.68
C VAL A 40 1.88 2.59 4.78
N ILE A 41 1.19 2.35 3.66
CA ILE A 41 1.58 1.43 2.59
C ILE A 41 1.69 2.26 1.30
N ALA A 42 2.88 2.34 0.71
CA ALA A 42 3.13 3.19 -0.45
C ALA A 42 3.89 2.45 -1.55
N SER A 43 3.44 2.56 -2.80
CA SER A 43 4.21 2.02 -3.94
C SER A 43 5.46 2.86 -4.19
N GLN A 44 6.59 2.19 -4.48
CA GLN A 44 7.88 2.82 -4.73
C GLN A 44 8.31 2.63 -6.18
N PRO A 45 8.06 3.62 -7.07
CA PRO A 45 8.41 3.53 -8.48
C PRO A 45 9.91 3.34 -8.74
N ARG A 46 10.79 3.72 -7.80
CA ARG A 46 12.25 3.54 -7.94
C ARG A 46 12.71 2.08 -7.86
N HIS A 47 11.89 1.18 -7.31
CA HIS A 47 12.22 -0.23 -7.21
C HIS A 47 11.24 -1.05 -8.04
N LYS A 48 11.76 -1.79 -9.02
CA LYS A 48 10.96 -2.61 -9.97
C LYS A 48 9.79 -1.82 -10.60
N GLY A 49 9.95 -0.51 -10.81
CA GLY A 49 8.90 0.33 -11.40
C GLY A 49 7.66 0.56 -10.53
N GLY A 50 7.65 0.12 -9.26
CA GLY A 50 6.50 0.21 -8.35
C GLY A 50 5.52 -0.96 -8.46
N VAL A 51 5.93 -2.06 -9.12
CA VAL A 51 5.08 -3.25 -9.27
C VAL A 51 4.94 -4.03 -7.96
N ILE A 52 3.76 -4.60 -7.77
CA ILE A 52 3.44 -5.51 -6.68
C ILE A 52 3.81 -6.93 -7.14
N ASP A 53 4.88 -7.46 -6.57
CA ASP A 53 5.30 -8.85 -6.72
C ASP A 53 4.82 -9.70 -5.53
N THR A 54 5.08 -11.01 -5.57
CA THR A 54 4.63 -11.96 -4.54
C THR A 54 5.14 -11.56 -3.15
N ASP A 55 6.41 -11.14 -3.08
CA ASP A 55 7.03 -10.67 -1.84
C ASP A 55 6.38 -9.39 -1.32
N ALA A 56 6.03 -8.43 -2.21
CA ALA A 56 5.29 -7.24 -1.82
C ALA A 56 3.88 -7.58 -1.33
N CYS A 57 3.18 -8.54 -1.96
CA CYS A 57 1.88 -9.03 -1.48
C CYS A 57 1.97 -9.61 -0.07
N LEU A 58 2.96 -10.47 0.16
CA LEU A 58 3.24 -11.04 1.48
C LEU A 58 3.52 -9.94 2.50
N LYS A 59 4.45 -9.04 2.19
CA LYS A 59 4.81 -7.91 3.05
C LYS A 59 3.60 -7.07 3.43
N ALA A 60 2.79 -6.69 2.44
CA ALA A 60 1.57 -5.92 2.64
C ALA A 60 0.56 -6.68 3.51
N ARG A 61 0.30 -7.95 3.21
CA ARG A 61 -0.67 -8.78 3.93
C ARG A 61 -0.35 -8.87 5.42
N TRP A 62 0.91 -9.16 5.75
CA TRP A 62 1.37 -9.22 7.14
C TRP A 62 1.25 -7.86 7.83
N PHE A 63 1.61 -6.78 7.15
CA PHE A 63 1.54 -5.43 7.70
C PHE A 63 0.08 -4.98 7.95
N VAL A 64 -0.82 -5.20 6.99
CA VAL A 64 -2.26 -4.92 7.14
C VAL A 64 -2.84 -5.72 8.30
N SER A 65 -2.50 -7.01 8.41
CA SER A 65 -2.96 -7.87 9.50
C SER A 65 -2.47 -7.36 10.86
N MET A 66 -1.21 -6.93 10.94
CA MET A 66 -0.63 -6.33 12.14
C MET A 66 -1.38 -5.04 12.52
N CYS A 67 -1.55 -4.11 11.57
CA CYS A 67 -2.26 -2.85 11.84
C CYS A 67 -3.71 -3.09 12.28
N ASN A 68 -4.39 -4.04 11.64
CA ASN A 68 -5.75 -4.42 12.00
C ASN A 68 -5.83 -5.02 13.42
N ALA A 69 -4.87 -5.85 13.81
CA ALA A 69 -4.83 -6.44 15.15
C ALA A 69 -4.56 -5.41 16.27
N PHE A 70 -3.80 -4.34 15.97
CA PHE A 70 -3.49 -3.27 16.92
C PHE A 70 -4.40 -2.04 16.77
N HIS A 71 -5.48 -2.14 16.01
CA HIS A 71 -6.41 -1.03 15.76
C HIS A 71 -5.74 0.23 15.20
N VAL A 72 -4.68 0.06 14.41
CA VAL A 72 -3.95 1.15 13.75
C VAL A 72 -4.60 1.44 12.39
N PRO A 73 -5.09 2.67 12.13
CA PRO A 73 -5.60 3.09 10.83
C PRO A 73 -4.59 2.88 9.70
N LEU A 74 -5.08 2.56 8.50
CA LEU A 74 -4.27 2.28 7.33
C LEU A 74 -4.39 3.38 6.28
N VAL A 75 -3.25 3.78 5.72
CA VAL A 75 -3.16 4.76 4.63
C VAL A 75 -2.41 4.15 3.46
N PHE A 76 -3.09 4.00 2.33
CA PHE A 76 -2.53 3.51 1.07
C PHE A 76 -2.18 4.68 0.15
N LEU A 77 -0.91 4.78 -0.26
CA LEU A 77 -0.44 5.78 -1.21
C LEU A 77 -0.10 5.10 -2.55
N GLN A 78 -0.96 5.31 -3.54
CA GLN A 78 -0.85 4.64 -4.84
C GLN A 78 -0.15 5.54 -5.88
N ASP A 79 1.08 5.20 -6.26
CA ASP A 79 1.86 5.83 -7.34
C ASP A 79 2.28 4.75 -8.36
N ARG A 80 1.46 4.55 -9.40
CA ARG A 80 1.57 3.47 -10.42
C ARG A 80 1.58 2.04 -9.86
N PRO A 81 0.58 1.61 -9.07
CA PRO A 81 0.46 0.20 -8.73
C PRO A 81 0.10 -0.63 -9.97
N GLY A 82 0.74 -1.79 -10.08
CA GLY A 82 0.45 -2.83 -11.06
C GLY A 82 1.05 -4.14 -10.57
N PHE A 83 0.42 -5.28 -10.85
CA PHE A 83 1.02 -6.57 -10.51
C PHE A 83 2.16 -6.90 -11.46
N LEU A 84 3.18 -7.58 -10.96
CA LEU A 84 4.21 -8.15 -11.80
C LEU A 84 3.59 -9.24 -12.69
N ILE A 85 3.77 -9.12 -14.01
CA ILE A 85 3.32 -10.09 -15.01
C ILE A 85 4.55 -10.80 -15.56
N GLY A 86 4.46 -12.11 -15.74
CA GLY A 86 5.52 -12.94 -16.34
C GLY A 86 5.53 -14.35 -15.75
N THR A 87 6.19 -15.27 -16.45
CA THR A 87 6.22 -16.70 -16.11
C THR A 87 6.70 -16.96 -14.68
N GLN A 88 7.68 -16.20 -14.20
CA GLN A 88 8.17 -16.35 -12.82
C GLN A 88 7.11 -15.93 -11.80
N ALA A 89 6.41 -14.81 -12.03
CA ALA A 89 5.35 -14.35 -11.13
C ALA A 89 4.15 -15.33 -11.09
N GLU A 90 3.84 -15.97 -12.22
CA GLU A 90 2.82 -17.03 -12.29
C GLU A 90 3.24 -18.28 -11.51
N ARG A 91 4.50 -18.73 -11.64
CA ARG A 91 5.07 -19.83 -10.84
C ARG A 91 5.05 -19.53 -9.34
N ASP A 92 5.31 -18.27 -8.99
CA ASP A 92 5.25 -17.77 -7.61
C ASP A 92 3.81 -17.53 -7.13
N ARG A 93 2.81 -17.85 -7.96
CA ARG A 93 1.38 -17.77 -7.66
C ARG A 93 0.92 -16.34 -7.32
N ILE A 94 1.37 -15.35 -8.08
CA ILE A 94 1.04 -13.93 -7.83
C ILE A 94 -0.47 -13.67 -7.75
N LEU A 95 -1.30 -14.30 -8.58
CA LEU A 95 -2.76 -14.14 -8.52
C LEU A 95 -3.35 -14.63 -7.17
N TYR A 96 -2.83 -15.73 -6.63
CA TYR A 96 -3.25 -16.25 -5.33
C TYR A 96 -2.90 -15.26 -4.22
N TRP A 97 -1.67 -14.75 -4.21
CA TRP A 97 -1.21 -13.79 -3.21
C TRP A 97 -1.91 -12.44 -3.33
N ALA A 98 -2.21 -11.99 -4.55
CA ALA A 98 -3.03 -10.80 -4.81
C ALA A 98 -4.44 -10.96 -4.22
N GLY A 99 -5.12 -12.08 -4.50
CA GLY A 99 -6.44 -12.39 -3.95
C GLY A 99 -6.42 -12.49 -2.42
N SER A 100 -5.36 -13.06 -1.87
CA SER A 100 -5.19 -13.14 -0.42
C SER A 100 -4.96 -11.77 0.24
N LEU A 101 -4.18 -10.88 -0.38
CA LEU A 101 -4.00 -9.51 0.10
C LEU A 101 -5.35 -8.76 0.06
N LEU A 102 -6.06 -8.85 -1.06
CA LEU A 102 -7.41 -8.27 -1.23
C LEU A 102 -8.34 -8.71 -0.10
N ALA A 103 -8.45 -10.02 0.15
CA ALA A 103 -9.27 -10.56 1.22
C ALA A 103 -8.84 -10.06 2.62
N THR A 104 -7.54 -9.81 2.82
CA THR A 104 -7.02 -9.28 4.09
C THR A 104 -7.40 -7.81 4.27
N VAL A 105 -7.29 -7.01 3.21
CA VAL A 105 -7.70 -5.60 3.21
C VAL A 105 -9.21 -5.48 3.41
N GLN A 106 -10.03 -6.29 2.72
CA GLN A 106 -11.50 -6.31 2.90
C GLN A 106 -11.94 -6.69 4.32
N ARG A 107 -11.14 -7.52 5.01
CA ARG A 107 -11.43 -7.95 6.39
C ARG A 107 -10.92 -6.97 7.45
N ALA A 108 -10.12 -5.97 7.05
CA ALA A 108 -9.64 -4.96 7.97
C ALA A 108 -10.84 -4.15 8.48
N ARG A 109 -10.95 -4.00 9.81
CA ARG A 109 -11.99 -3.19 10.47
C ARG A 109 -11.48 -1.83 10.90
N VAL A 110 -10.19 -1.56 10.67
CA VAL A 110 -9.56 -0.28 10.97
C VAL A 110 -9.86 0.73 9.86
N PRO A 111 -9.95 2.03 10.17
CA PRO A 111 -10.17 3.06 9.18
C PRO A 111 -9.11 2.96 8.08
N THR A 112 -9.56 2.91 6.83
CA THR A 112 -8.68 2.69 5.68
C THR A 112 -8.86 3.80 4.65
N ILE A 113 -7.78 4.53 4.40
CA ILE A 113 -7.77 5.65 3.43
C ILE A 113 -6.85 5.27 2.28
N ALA A 114 -7.29 5.48 1.04
CA ALA A 114 -6.48 5.30 -0.15
C ALA A 114 -6.34 6.60 -0.94
N VAL A 115 -5.11 7.05 -1.14
CA VAL A 115 -4.80 8.26 -1.93
C VAL A 115 -4.10 7.84 -3.21
N ILE A 116 -4.70 8.17 -4.34
CA ILE A 116 -4.15 7.88 -5.66
C ILE A 116 -3.33 9.09 -6.12
N LEU A 117 -2.01 8.97 -6.14
CA LEU A 117 -1.08 10.08 -6.39
C LEU A 117 -0.82 10.35 -7.88
N ARG A 118 -1.00 9.35 -8.75
CA ARG A 118 -0.83 9.43 -10.22
C ARG A 118 -1.75 8.41 -10.91
N LYS A 119 -1.29 7.77 -11.99
CA LYS A 119 -1.96 6.64 -12.64
C LYS A 119 -2.04 5.45 -11.70
N SER A 120 -3.22 4.86 -11.60
CA SER A 120 -3.47 3.58 -10.93
C SER A 120 -4.27 2.72 -11.89
N HIS A 121 -3.80 1.49 -12.17
CA HIS A 121 -4.34 0.65 -13.23
C HIS A 121 -4.62 -0.77 -12.74
N GLY A 122 -5.77 -1.31 -13.15
CA GLY A 122 -6.14 -2.72 -12.98
C GLY A 122 -6.36 -3.17 -11.53
N ALA A 123 -6.23 -4.48 -11.30
CA ALA A 123 -6.52 -5.11 -10.01
C ALA A 123 -5.61 -4.64 -8.85
N ALA A 124 -4.50 -3.96 -9.14
CA ALA A 124 -3.61 -3.42 -8.12
C ALA A 124 -4.23 -2.22 -7.38
N VAL A 125 -5.19 -1.51 -8.00
CA VAL A 125 -5.99 -0.45 -7.36
C VAL A 125 -6.83 -1.03 -6.23
N TRP A 126 -7.45 -2.18 -6.50
CA TRP A 126 -8.27 -2.93 -5.56
C TRP A 126 -7.44 -3.48 -4.40
N ALA A 127 -6.26 -4.02 -4.69
CA ALA A 127 -5.36 -4.57 -3.67
C ALA A 127 -4.79 -3.53 -2.70
N MET A 128 -4.83 -2.24 -3.05
CA MET A 128 -4.35 -1.13 -2.24
C MET A 128 -5.49 -0.26 -1.67
N GLY A 129 -6.60 -0.88 -1.29
CA GLY A 129 -7.61 -0.24 -0.43
C GLY A 129 -8.55 0.73 -1.14
N SER A 130 -8.81 0.57 -2.44
CA SER A 130 -9.82 1.37 -3.13
C SER A 130 -11.21 1.24 -2.48
N GLN A 131 -12.08 2.24 -2.63
CA GLN A 131 -13.46 2.23 -2.13
C GLN A 131 -14.26 0.98 -2.53
N ALA A 132 -14.01 0.42 -3.70
CA ALA A 132 -14.65 -0.83 -4.16
C ALA A 132 -14.33 -2.07 -3.31
N VAL A 133 -13.37 -1.98 -2.38
CA VAL A 133 -12.81 -3.10 -1.59
C VAL A 133 -12.91 -2.81 -0.08
N GLY A 134 -13.69 -1.81 0.33
CA GLY A 134 -13.91 -1.46 1.74
C GLY A 134 -12.96 -0.37 2.28
N GLY A 135 -12.29 0.39 1.43
CA GLY A 135 -11.64 1.64 1.85
C GLY A 135 -12.67 2.73 2.09
N ASP A 136 -12.60 3.41 3.24
CA ASP A 136 -13.60 4.42 3.65
C ASP A 136 -13.55 5.66 2.75
N LEU A 137 -12.35 6.08 2.35
CA LEU A 137 -12.13 7.27 1.53
C LEU A 137 -11.07 7.00 0.46
N ALA A 138 -11.46 7.17 -0.81
CA ALA A 138 -10.54 7.16 -1.94
C ALA A 138 -10.59 8.51 -2.67
N SER A 139 -9.61 9.38 -2.43
CA SER A 139 -9.52 10.66 -3.14
C SER A 139 -8.54 10.54 -4.32
N PRO A 140 -8.94 10.89 -5.56
CA PRO A 140 -7.97 11.16 -6.60
C PRO A 140 -7.09 12.32 -6.14
N GLY A 141 -5.76 12.17 -6.24
CA GLY A 141 -4.83 13.25 -5.94
C GLY A 141 -5.10 14.47 -6.84
N PRO A 142 -4.62 15.67 -6.46
CA PRO A 142 -4.93 16.90 -7.17
C PRO A 142 -4.60 16.79 -8.66
N PRO A 143 -5.50 17.27 -9.56
CA PRO A 143 -5.21 17.35 -10.99
C PRO A 143 -3.98 18.25 -11.19
N ARG A 144 -3.04 17.82 -12.03
CA ARG A 144 -1.92 18.67 -12.40
C ARG A 144 -2.38 19.71 -13.41
N SER A 145 -2.06 20.97 -13.12
CA SER A 145 -1.75 22.01 -14.12
C SER A 145 -0.59 21.58 -14.99
#